data_AF-A0A365XTZ3-F1
#
_entry.id   AF-A0A365XTZ3-F1
#
_cell.length_a   1.000
_cell.length_b   1.000
_cell.length_c   1.000
_cell.angle_alpha   90.00
_cell.angle_beta   90.00
_cell.angle_gamma   90.00
#
_symmetry.space_group_name_H-M   'P 1'
#
loop_
_entity.id
_entity.type
_entity.pdbx_description
1 polymer ?
#
loop_
_entity_poly.entity_id
_entity_poly.type
_entity_poly.pdbx_seq_one_letter_code
_entity_poly.pdbx_strand_id
1 'polypeptide(L)'
;MKFEKIHNQGQAQLFQSRYLEMLTKTHPAVIFGMYLPVIGYMLYYSYTVLGYSFLRIMMTFLVAMFSWTLFEYIIHRFIFHLISDSPAVKRVVYTLHGNHHEYPRDKQRLFMPPVPSVLIATVVFTVFYIFLKNNAFMFFPGFVSGYLLYGSMHYAIHAWAPPFKWMKPLWRNHHLHHYKNDELGFGVSSTLWDRVFRTMFSGCVALLLVQPVFAHQSAESDYKLVKRNKSISLYERWLPAGENEERVREIKAVFTVKSDVQAVARLLTDQQQGVVWNVRARIYRVLPMVESREWVTYLKYNIPWPFGDQDCCLLFHLKAHPYNERSGEISFESTLSNRFPVTDNVTRITGTHGRWLMEDLGDNGMQITYTITTNRSARIPRWVSDPIVRNNMFETMSTFRSILEKR
;
A
#
# COMPACT_ATOMS: atom_id res chain seq x y z
N MET A 1 -10.35 12.70 -0.85
CA MET A 1 -10.12 13.96 -1.62
C MET A 1 -8.63 14.23 -1.59
N LYS A 2 -7.99 14.65 -2.69
CA LYS A 2 -6.58 15.09 -2.63
C LYS A 2 -6.54 16.61 -2.63
N PHE A 3 -5.93 17.18 -1.59
CA PHE A 3 -5.71 18.62 -1.48
C PHE A 3 -4.40 18.96 -2.17
N GLU A 4 -4.41 19.96 -3.06
CA GLU A 4 -3.18 20.44 -3.70
C GLU A 4 -2.28 21.21 -2.73
N LYS A 5 -2.86 21.73 -1.63
CA LYS A 5 -2.15 22.53 -0.63
C LYS A 5 -2.71 22.31 0.77
N ILE A 6 -1.81 22.19 1.75
CA ILE A 6 -2.13 22.13 3.18
C ILE A 6 -1.94 23.52 3.78
N HIS A 7 -2.92 23.98 4.55
CA HIS A 7 -2.94 25.30 5.17
C HIS A 7 -2.62 25.19 6.67
N ASN A 8 -1.42 25.64 7.06
CA ASN A 8 -0.98 25.65 8.46
C ASN A 8 -1.58 26.80 9.29
N GLN A 9 -2.39 27.65 8.68
CA GLN A 9 -3.08 28.79 9.29
C GLN A 9 -4.49 28.92 8.70
N GLY A 10 -5.43 29.48 9.48
CA GLY A 10 -6.82 29.64 9.08
C GLY A 10 -7.71 28.46 9.47
N GLN A 11 -8.95 28.49 8.97
CA GLN A 11 -9.98 27.49 9.20
C GLN A 11 -10.83 27.36 7.92
N ALA A 12 -11.32 26.16 7.62
CA ALA A 12 -12.32 25.97 6.58
C ALA A 12 -13.63 26.70 6.93
N GLN A 13 -14.43 27.11 5.95
CA GLN A 13 -15.83 27.49 6.18
C GLN A 13 -16.72 26.35 5.69
N LEU A 14 -17.42 25.68 6.62
CA LEU A 14 -18.23 24.50 6.28
C LEU A 14 -19.66 24.88 5.93
N PHE A 15 -20.20 25.92 6.57
CA PHE A 15 -21.55 26.43 6.35
C PHE A 15 -21.56 27.96 6.20
N GLN A 16 -22.46 28.47 5.35
CA GLN A 16 -22.71 29.91 5.25
C GLN A 16 -23.42 30.45 6.49
N SER A 17 -24.26 29.62 7.14
CA SER A 17 -24.96 30.00 8.37
C SER A 17 -24.00 30.03 9.55
N ARG A 18 -23.95 31.17 10.26
CA ARG A 18 -23.15 31.36 11.47
C ARG A 18 -23.49 30.34 12.57
N TYR A 19 -24.76 29.99 12.72
CA TYR A 19 -25.20 29.03 13.73
C TYR A 19 -24.73 27.62 13.41
N LEU A 20 -24.90 27.18 12.16
CA LEU A 20 -24.43 25.86 11.71
C LEU A 20 -22.91 25.76 11.79
N GLU A 21 -22.20 26.84 11.43
CA GLU A 21 -20.75 26.90 11.52
C GLU A 21 -20.25 26.77 12.98
N MET A 22 -20.92 27.41 13.93
CA MET A 22 -20.60 27.28 15.35
C MET A 22 -20.75 25.83 15.85
N LEU A 23 -21.75 25.09 15.35
CA LEU A 23 -21.96 23.67 15.68
C LEU A 23 -20.88 22.74 15.10
N THR A 24 -19.99 23.25 14.23
CA THR A 24 -18.84 22.48 13.72
C THR A 24 -17.60 22.58 14.61
N LYS A 25 -17.63 23.44 15.62
CA LYS A 25 -16.48 23.74 16.49
C LYS A 25 -16.69 23.14 17.87
N THR A 26 -15.61 22.58 18.41
CA THR A 26 -15.70 21.74 19.61
C THR A 26 -14.51 21.93 20.51
N HIS A 27 -14.79 22.23 21.79
CA HIS A 27 -13.77 22.15 22.83
C HIS A 27 -13.78 20.75 23.46
N PRO A 28 -12.61 20.10 23.69
CA PRO A 28 -12.54 18.76 24.25
C PRO A 28 -13.35 18.58 25.54
N ALA A 29 -13.34 19.59 26.42
CA ALA A 29 -14.08 19.56 27.69
C ALA A 29 -15.60 19.32 27.52
N VAL A 30 -16.22 19.81 26.44
CA VAL A 30 -17.64 19.59 26.16
C VAL A 30 -17.90 18.11 25.89
N ILE A 31 -17.05 17.47 25.10
CA ILE A 31 -17.17 16.05 24.75
C ILE A 31 -16.94 15.16 25.97
N PHE A 32 -15.95 15.47 26.80
CA PHE A 32 -15.73 14.76 28.07
C PHE A 32 -16.90 14.94 29.05
N GLY A 33 -17.37 16.18 29.25
CA GLY A 33 -18.50 16.47 30.13
C GLY A 33 -19.79 15.76 29.71
N MET A 34 -19.96 15.53 28.41
CA MET A 34 -21.09 14.79 27.86
C MET A 34 -20.97 13.27 28.08
N TYR A 35 -19.81 12.68 27.76
CA TYR A 35 -19.68 11.21 27.76
C TYR A 35 -19.31 10.60 29.11
N LEU A 36 -18.58 11.30 29.99
CA LEU A 36 -18.19 10.72 31.29
C LEU A 36 -19.40 10.37 32.18
N PRO A 37 -20.46 11.20 32.30
CA PRO A 37 -21.65 10.82 33.05
C PRO A 37 -22.37 9.61 32.45
N VAL A 38 -22.45 9.53 31.12
CA VAL A 38 -23.07 8.40 30.41
C VAL A 38 -22.30 7.10 30.65
N ILE A 39 -20.96 7.14 30.53
CA ILE A 39 -20.07 6.02 30.86
C ILE A 39 -20.28 5.57 32.30
N GLY A 40 -20.25 6.50 33.25
CA GLY A 40 -20.42 6.20 34.68
C GLY A 40 -21.77 5.55 34.97
N TYR A 41 -22.85 6.13 34.44
CA TYR A 41 -24.20 5.59 34.62
C TYR A 41 -24.36 4.19 34.03
N MET A 42 -23.87 3.93 32.82
CA MET A 42 -24.01 2.61 32.17
C MET A 42 -23.22 1.52 32.89
N LEU A 43 -22.03 1.85 33.42
CA LEU A 43 -21.23 0.93 34.24
C LEU A 43 -21.91 0.68 35.60
N TYR A 44 -22.44 1.73 36.24
CA TYR A 44 -23.22 1.61 37.46
C TYR A 44 -24.47 0.74 37.25
N TYR A 45 -25.23 0.96 36.17
CA TYR A 45 -26.41 0.18 35.80
C TYR A 45 -26.05 -1.29 35.53
N SER A 46 -24.92 -1.53 34.85
CA SER A 46 -24.41 -2.88 34.59
C SER A 46 -24.11 -3.65 35.88
N TYR A 47 -23.60 -2.97 36.90
CA TYR A 47 -23.29 -3.57 38.19
C TYR A 47 -24.54 -3.76 39.06
N THR A 48 -25.33 -2.70 39.23
CA THR A 48 -26.42 -2.64 40.22
C THR A 48 -27.73 -3.26 39.73
N VAL A 49 -28.10 -3.04 38.47
CA VAL A 49 -29.39 -3.48 37.92
C VAL A 49 -29.25 -4.77 37.12
N LEU A 50 -28.23 -4.87 36.26
CA LEU A 50 -27.99 -6.08 35.46
C LEU A 50 -27.24 -7.18 36.23
N GLY A 51 -26.70 -6.86 37.41
CA GLY A 51 -26.06 -7.83 38.31
C GLY A 51 -24.73 -8.40 37.80
N TYR A 52 -24.04 -7.72 36.87
CA TYR A 52 -22.75 -8.19 36.38
C TYR A 52 -21.65 -7.98 37.41
N SER A 53 -20.76 -8.97 37.56
CA SER A 53 -19.61 -8.85 38.46
C SER A 53 -18.63 -7.78 37.98
N PHE A 54 -17.93 -7.14 38.92
CA PHE A 54 -16.92 -6.14 38.63
C PHE A 54 -15.88 -6.64 37.61
N LEU A 55 -15.39 -7.87 37.78
CA LEU A 55 -14.40 -8.45 36.87
C LEU A 55 -14.92 -8.58 35.44
N ARG A 56 -16.18 -8.99 35.25
CA ARG A 56 -16.80 -9.09 33.92
C ARG A 56 -16.95 -7.72 33.28
N ILE A 57 -17.38 -6.72 34.05
CA ILE A 57 -17.51 -5.33 33.59
C ILE A 57 -16.13 -4.82 33.13
N MET A 58 -15.12 -4.96 33.98
CA MET A 58 -13.75 -4.51 33.69
C MET A 58 -13.18 -5.17 32.44
N MET A 59 -13.26 -6.49 32.32
CA MET A 59 -12.72 -7.21 31.16
C MET A 59 -13.45 -6.84 29.87
N THR A 60 -14.78 -6.75 29.91
CA THR A 60 -15.60 -6.35 28.74
C THR A 60 -15.27 -4.92 28.32
N PHE A 61 -15.13 -4.01 29.29
CA PHE A 61 -14.75 -2.62 29.07
C PHE A 61 -13.38 -2.51 28.39
N LEU A 62 -12.37 -3.23 28.87
CA LEU A 62 -11.02 -3.22 28.30
C LEU A 62 -10.98 -3.80 26.87
N VAL A 63 -11.72 -4.90 26.63
CA VAL A 63 -11.87 -5.47 25.27
C VAL A 63 -12.53 -4.48 24.33
N ALA A 64 -13.57 -3.76 24.79
CA ALA A 64 -14.23 -2.75 23.98
C ALA A 64 -13.33 -1.55 23.67
N MET A 65 -12.55 -1.10 24.65
CA MET A 65 -11.57 -0.03 24.47
C MET A 65 -10.45 -0.45 23.50
N PHE A 66 -10.00 -1.70 23.55
CA PHE A 66 -9.08 -2.24 22.54
C PHE A 66 -9.72 -2.31 21.15
N SER A 67 -10.99 -2.74 21.08
CA SER A 67 -11.76 -2.83 19.83
C SER A 67 -11.95 -1.47 19.16
N TRP A 68 -12.04 -0.39 19.94
CA TRP A 68 -12.03 0.98 19.41
C TRP A 68 -10.78 1.24 18.57
N THR A 69 -9.60 0.77 18.96
CA THR A 69 -8.36 1.03 18.19
C THR A 69 -8.41 0.44 16.78
N LEU A 70 -9.09 -0.71 16.62
CA LEU A 70 -9.32 -1.32 15.32
C LEU A 70 -10.38 -0.55 14.53
N PHE A 71 -11.46 -0.15 15.20
CA PHE A 71 -12.51 0.66 14.60
C PHE A 71 -11.96 1.99 14.08
N GLU A 72 -11.17 2.71 14.88
CA GLU A 72 -10.40 3.90 14.49
C GLU A 72 -9.65 3.67 13.19
N TYR A 73 -8.85 2.60 13.11
CA TYR A 73 -8.07 2.29 11.91
C TYR A 73 -8.97 2.11 10.68
N ILE A 74 -10.08 1.36 10.82
CA ILE A 74 -11.01 1.06 9.72
C ILE A 74 -11.71 2.34 9.26
N ILE A 75 -12.30 3.11 10.18
CA ILE A 75 -13.04 4.33 9.81
C ILE A 75 -12.10 5.37 9.21
N HIS A 76 -10.90 5.52 9.77
CA HIS A 76 -9.94 6.49 9.28
C HIS A 76 -9.51 6.14 7.85
N ARG A 77 -9.16 4.88 7.62
CA ARG A 77 -8.71 4.41 6.30
C ARG A 77 -9.80 4.39 5.22
N PHE A 78 -10.98 3.87 5.54
CA PHE A 78 -11.99 3.54 4.52
C PHE A 78 -13.13 4.56 4.43
N ILE A 79 -13.45 5.27 5.52
CA ILE A 79 -14.56 6.24 5.55
C ILE A 79 -14.01 7.66 5.45
N PHE A 80 -13.08 8.03 6.31
CA PHE A 80 -12.53 9.40 6.36
C PHE A 80 -11.65 9.72 5.15
N HIS A 81 -10.99 8.71 4.58
CA HIS A 81 -10.22 8.81 3.33
C HIS A 81 -10.97 8.31 2.09
N LEU A 82 -12.30 8.17 2.17
CA LEU A 82 -13.12 7.74 1.04
C LEU A 82 -12.99 8.74 -0.14
N ILE A 83 -12.65 8.20 -1.32
CA ILE A 83 -12.66 8.94 -2.58
C ILE A 83 -13.93 8.54 -3.34
N SER A 84 -14.75 9.52 -3.66
CA SER A 84 -15.98 9.35 -4.42
C SER A 84 -16.17 10.54 -5.33
N ASP A 85 -16.75 10.34 -6.51
CA ASP A 85 -17.09 11.43 -7.44
C ASP A 85 -18.39 12.15 -7.05
N SER A 86 -19.22 11.53 -6.21
CA SER A 86 -20.48 12.11 -5.74
C SER A 86 -20.25 13.38 -4.91
N PRO A 87 -20.83 14.53 -5.30
CA PRO A 87 -20.72 15.78 -4.55
C PRO A 87 -21.23 15.69 -3.11
N ALA A 88 -22.29 14.90 -2.89
CA ALA A 88 -22.87 14.71 -1.56
C ALA A 88 -21.91 13.94 -0.64
N VAL A 89 -21.35 12.82 -1.13
CA VAL A 89 -20.36 12.02 -0.38
C VAL A 89 -19.12 12.86 -0.08
N LYS A 90 -18.65 13.61 -1.08
CA LYS A 90 -17.55 14.56 -0.93
C LYS A 90 -17.78 15.53 0.23
N ARG A 91 -18.96 16.18 0.28
CA ARG A 91 -19.28 17.12 1.35
C ARG A 91 -19.30 16.47 2.74
N VAL A 92 -19.85 15.25 2.85
CA VAL A 92 -19.87 14.50 4.13
C VAL A 92 -18.46 14.15 4.57
N VAL A 93 -17.65 13.54 3.71
CA VAL A 93 -16.25 13.16 4.02
C VAL A 93 -15.42 14.39 4.37
N TYR A 94 -15.62 15.51 3.65
CA TYR A 94 -14.95 16.76 3.94
C TYR A 94 -15.33 17.33 5.32
N THR A 95 -16.61 17.28 5.68
CA THR A 95 -17.11 17.73 6.98
C THR A 95 -16.59 16.87 8.12
N LEU A 96 -16.50 15.55 7.92
CA LEU A 96 -16.04 14.61 8.94
C LEU A 96 -14.52 14.64 9.14
N HIS A 97 -13.74 14.81 8.06
CA HIS A 97 -12.29 14.67 8.12
C HIS A 97 -11.49 15.48 7.10
N GLY A 98 -12.00 15.73 5.90
CA GLY A 98 -11.24 16.45 4.87
C GLY A 98 -10.81 17.86 5.29
N ASN A 99 -11.67 18.60 6.01
CA ASN A 99 -11.33 19.92 6.55
C ASN A 99 -10.12 19.88 7.49
N HIS A 100 -9.93 18.77 8.21
CA HIS A 100 -8.78 18.57 9.09
C HIS A 100 -7.49 18.36 8.29
N HIS A 101 -7.53 17.61 7.18
CA HIS A 101 -6.37 17.46 6.29
C HIS A 101 -5.98 18.76 5.60
N GLU A 102 -6.97 19.60 5.27
CA GLU A 102 -6.70 20.91 4.67
C GLU A 102 -6.16 21.90 5.72
N TYR A 103 -6.72 21.92 6.93
CA TYR A 103 -6.33 22.81 8.03
C TYR A 103 -5.94 22.02 9.30
N PRO A 104 -4.79 21.31 9.31
CA PRO A 104 -4.42 20.39 10.40
C PRO A 104 -4.17 21.08 11.73
N ARG A 105 -3.91 22.40 11.72
CA ARG A 105 -3.69 23.20 12.93
C ARG A 105 -4.94 23.88 13.48
N ASP A 106 -6.12 23.68 12.87
CA ASP A 106 -7.38 24.16 13.43
C ASP A 106 -7.80 23.32 14.64
N LYS A 107 -7.42 23.78 15.84
CA LYS A 107 -7.70 23.08 17.10
C LYS A 107 -9.18 22.98 17.43
N GLN A 108 -10.04 23.79 16.80
CA GLN A 108 -11.49 23.78 17.08
C GLN A 108 -12.22 22.64 16.37
N ARG A 109 -11.56 21.93 15.44
CA ARG A 109 -12.18 20.88 14.60
C ARG A 109 -11.46 19.53 14.66
N LEU A 110 -10.63 19.32 15.68
CA LEU A 110 -9.96 18.04 15.90
C LEU A 110 -10.89 17.01 16.57
N PHE A 111 -11.77 17.48 17.46
CA PHE A 111 -12.81 16.64 18.05
C PHE A 111 -14.09 16.72 17.22
N MET A 112 -14.75 15.57 17.08
CA MET A 112 -16.07 15.51 16.47
C MET A 112 -17.07 16.33 17.28
N PRO A 113 -17.86 17.22 16.64
CA PRO A 113 -18.81 18.06 17.36
C PRO A 113 -19.94 17.32 18.06
N PRO A 114 -20.54 17.92 19.11
CA PRO A 114 -21.49 17.21 19.97
C PRO A 114 -22.67 16.59 19.22
N VAL A 115 -23.28 17.35 18.29
CA VAL A 115 -24.45 16.88 17.52
C VAL A 115 -24.13 15.65 16.67
N PRO A 116 -23.16 15.69 15.72
CA PRO A 116 -22.81 14.50 14.95
C PRO A 116 -22.26 13.37 15.83
N SER A 117 -21.55 13.69 16.91
CA SER A 117 -21.01 12.71 17.86
C SER A 117 -22.14 11.91 18.52
N VAL A 118 -23.17 12.55 19.06
CA VAL A 118 -24.31 11.88 19.71
C VAL A 118 -25.12 11.05 18.72
N LEU A 119 -25.33 11.55 17.49
CA LEU A 119 -26.03 10.79 16.44
C LEU A 119 -25.29 9.49 16.11
N ILE A 120 -23.99 9.57 15.87
CA ILE A 120 -23.15 8.40 15.58
C ILE A 120 -23.09 7.46 16.80
N ALA A 121 -22.93 8.01 18.00
CA ALA A 121 -22.89 7.23 19.24
C ALA A 121 -24.20 6.48 19.49
N THR A 122 -25.35 7.09 19.17
CA THR A 122 -26.67 6.43 19.26
C THR A 122 -26.74 5.25 18.30
N VAL A 123 -26.37 5.43 17.04
CA VAL A 123 -26.35 4.34 16.05
C VAL A 123 -25.41 3.21 16.49
N VAL A 124 -24.20 3.54 16.94
CA VAL A 124 -23.21 2.57 17.43
C VAL A 124 -23.74 1.81 18.65
N PHE A 125 -24.36 2.50 19.61
CA PHE A 125 -24.98 1.86 20.77
C PHE A 125 -26.10 0.92 20.34
N THR A 126 -27.00 1.35 19.45
CA THR A 126 -28.09 0.52 18.94
C THR A 126 -27.55 -0.75 18.27
N VAL A 127 -26.52 -0.63 17.44
CA VAL A 127 -25.86 -1.79 16.82
C VAL A 127 -25.30 -2.73 17.90
N PHE A 128 -24.54 -2.22 18.86
CA PHE A 128 -24.03 -3.05 19.95
C PHE A 128 -25.14 -3.68 20.77
N TYR A 129 -26.24 -2.97 21.04
CA TYR A 129 -27.37 -3.52 21.78
C TYR A 129 -28.08 -4.63 21.00
N ILE A 130 -28.22 -4.51 19.68
CA ILE A 130 -28.81 -5.55 18.84
C ILE A 130 -28.02 -6.86 18.94
N PHE A 131 -26.68 -6.78 18.83
CA PHE A 131 -25.79 -7.94 18.79
C PHE A 131 -25.36 -8.47 20.16
N LEU A 132 -25.06 -7.59 21.11
CA LEU A 132 -24.51 -7.91 22.43
C LEU A 132 -25.55 -7.92 23.55
N LYS A 133 -26.77 -7.45 23.26
CA LYS A 133 -27.87 -7.28 24.23
C LYS A 133 -27.41 -6.48 25.44
N ASN A 134 -27.72 -6.93 26.65
CA ASN A 134 -27.35 -6.28 27.90
C ASN A 134 -25.83 -6.10 28.08
N ASN A 135 -24.98 -6.88 27.40
CA ASN A 135 -23.53 -6.64 27.45
C ASN A 135 -23.11 -5.32 26.79
N ALA A 136 -23.97 -4.72 25.95
CA ALA A 136 -23.72 -3.39 25.38
C ALA A 136 -23.55 -2.32 26.45
N PHE A 137 -24.18 -2.46 27.62
CA PHE A 137 -24.02 -1.51 28.74
C PHE A 137 -22.64 -1.55 29.40
N MET A 138 -21.85 -2.62 29.19
CA MET A 138 -20.43 -2.70 29.60
C MET A 138 -19.49 -2.39 28.44
N PHE A 139 -19.84 -2.86 27.23
CA PHE A 139 -19.01 -2.72 26.04
C PHE A 139 -19.00 -1.28 25.51
N PHE A 140 -20.17 -0.65 25.35
CA PHE A 140 -20.25 0.69 24.81
C PHE A 140 -19.47 1.73 25.63
N PRO A 141 -19.53 1.75 26.97
CA PRO A 141 -18.69 2.65 27.75
C PRO A 141 -17.19 2.48 27.48
N GLY A 142 -16.68 1.24 27.38
CA GLY A 142 -15.28 1.00 27.05
C GLY A 142 -14.90 1.46 25.65
N PHE A 143 -15.79 1.24 24.68
CA PHE A 143 -15.62 1.69 23.30
C PHE A 143 -15.58 3.22 23.20
N VAL A 144 -16.51 3.93 23.88
CA VAL A 144 -16.53 5.40 23.94
C VAL A 144 -15.33 5.96 24.70
N SER A 145 -14.86 5.29 25.77
CA SER A 145 -13.60 5.67 26.42
C SER A 145 -12.41 5.56 25.46
N GLY A 146 -12.37 4.54 24.60
CA GLY A 146 -11.40 4.45 23.50
C GLY A 146 -11.47 5.66 22.57
N TYR A 147 -12.67 6.09 22.18
CA TYR A 147 -12.89 7.31 21.39
C TYR A 147 -12.36 8.58 22.07
N LEU A 148 -12.64 8.76 23.36
CA LEU A 148 -12.16 9.93 24.11
C LEU A 148 -10.62 9.96 24.17
N LEU A 149 -9.99 8.81 24.37
CA LEU A 149 -8.53 8.67 24.35
C LEU A 149 -7.94 8.97 22.96
N TYR A 150 -8.56 8.43 21.90
CA TYR A 150 -8.20 8.72 20.52
C TYR A 150 -8.28 10.22 20.22
N GLY A 151 -9.41 10.87 20.50
CA GLY A 151 -9.60 12.30 20.23
C GLY A 151 -8.59 13.15 21.01
N SER A 152 -8.29 12.76 22.24
CA SER A 152 -7.29 13.45 23.08
C SER A 152 -5.88 13.30 22.51
N MET A 153 -5.52 12.09 22.07
CA MET A 153 -4.23 11.83 21.42
C MET A 153 -4.12 12.61 20.10
N HIS A 154 -5.17 12.62 19.30
CA HIS A 154 -5.22 13.35 18.04
C HIS A 154 -5.06 14.85 18.23
N TYR A 155 -5.79 15.42 19.21
CA TYR A 155 -5.64 16.81 19.60
C TYR A 155 -4.22 17.11 20.07
N ALA A 156 -3.66 16.28 20.94
CA ALA A 156 -2.30 16.41 21.45
C ALA A 156 -1.24 16.44 20.35
N ILE A 157 -1.36 15.53 19.36
CA ILE A 157 -0.44 15.43 18.22
C ILE A 157 -0.36 16.73 17.43
N HIS A 158 -1.47 17.45 17.28
CA HIS A 158 -1.52 18.71 16.52
C HIS A 158 -1.34 19.95 17.38
N ALA A 159 -1.56 19.85 18.69
CA ALA A 159 -1.51 20.99 19.59
C ALA A 159 -0.12 21.25 20.19
N TRP A 160 0.69 20.21 20.43
CA TRP A 160 1.97 20.33 21.13
C TRP A 160 3.00 19.25 20.73
N ALA A 161 4.26 19.49 21.11
CA ALA A 161 5.35 18.54 20.95
C ALA A 161 5.13 17.27 21.80
N PRO A 162 5.61 16.08 21.39
CA PRO A 162 5.40 14.85 22.13
C PRO A 162 5.96 14.99 23.56
N PRO A 163 5.14 14.76 24.61
CA PRO A 163 5.58 14.98 25.99
C PRO A 163 6.66 13.99 26.42
N PHE A 164 6.74 12.83 25.76
CA PHE A 164 7.73 11.80 26.02
C PHE A 164 8.43 11.34 24.74
N LYS A 165 9.72 10.98 24.83
CA LYS A 165 10.53 10.53 23.69
C LYS A 165 9.93 9.32 22.97
N TRP A 166 9.34 8.37 23.70
CA TRP A 166 8.73 7.16 23.14
C TRP A 166 7.46 7.43 22.33
N MET A 167 6.82 8.59 22.50
CA MET A 167 5.63 9.00 21.72
C MET A 167 5.99 9.66 20.39
N LYS A 168 7.25 10.11 20.23
CA LYS A 168 7.72 10.79 19.01
C LYS A 168 7.44 10.01 17.72
N PRO A 169 7.57 8.67 17.65
CA PRO A 169 7.21 7.90 16.47
C PRO A 169 5.73 8.00 16.09
N LEU A 170 4.82 8.06 17.08
CA LEU A 170 3.38 8.20 16.85
C LEU A 170 3.04 9.59 16.30
N TRP A 171 3.59 10.65 16.91
CA TRP A 171 3.47 12.03 16.40
C TRP A 171 3.97 12.12 14.96
N ARG A 172 5.16 11.58 14.71
CA ARG A 172 5.75 11.56 13.37
C ARG A 172 4.90 10.78 12.38
N ASN A 173 4.36 9.62 12.75
CA ASN A 173 3.51 8.81 11.88
C ASN A 173 2.29 9.61 11.40
N HIS A 174 1.57 10.23 12.35
CA HIS A 174 0.38 11.02 12.03
C HIS A 174 0.72 12.33 11.29
N HIS A 175 1.81 13.01 11.63
CA HIS A 175 2.25 14.18 10.85
C HIS A 175 2.63 13.80 9.41
N LEU A 176 3.31 12.67 9.21
CA LEU A 176 3.60 12.18 7.85
C LEU A 176 2.33 11.81 7.09
N HIS A 177 1.30 11.30 7.78
CA HIS A 177 -0.02 11.07 7.18
C HIS A 177 -0.62 12.37 6.64
N HIS A 178 -0.54 13.47 7.38
CA HIS A 178 -1.00 14.78 6.92
C HIS A 178 -0.15 15.37 5.80
N TYR A 179 1.17 15.42 5.98
CA TYR A 179 2.05 16.24 5.14
C TYR A 179 2.79 15.50 4.03
N LYS A 180 2.80 14.15 4.06
CA LYS A 180 3.60 13.35 3.12
C LYS A 180 2.76 12.37 2.30
N ASN A 181 1.94 11.54 2.95
CA ASN A 181 1.10 10.58 2.26
C ASN A 181 -0.12 10.21 3.12
N ASP A 182 -1.29 10.69 2.72
CA ASP A 182 -2.57 10.40 3.38
C ASP A 182 -3.06 8.96 3.16
N GLU A 183 -2.40 8.17 2.32
CA GLU A 183 -2.67 6.74 2.12
C GLU A 183 -1.89 5.83 3.11
N LEU A 184 -1.12 6.40 4.04
CA LEU A 184 -0.34 5.69 5.06
C LEU A 184 -0.51 6.36 6.43
N GLY A 185 -0.28 5.61 7.52
CA GLY A 185 -0.26 6.14 8.89
C GLY A 185 -1.65 6.47 9.45
N PHE A 186 -2.60 5.54 9.31
CA PHE A 186 -3.99 5.74 9.76
C PHE A 186 -4.17 5.59 11.27
N GLY A 187 -3.21 4.99 11.98
CA GLY A 187 -3.24 4.86 13.42
C GLY A 187 -2.84 6.17 14.12
N VAL A 188 -3.77 6.74 14.89
CA VAL A 188 -3.58 8.00 15.64
C VAL A 188 -3.40 7.72 17.13
N SER A 189 -4.17 6.80 17.71
CA SER A 189 -3.99 6.36 19.11
C SER A 189 -2.76 5.45 19.26
N SER A 190 -2.52 4.60 18.26
CA SER A 190 -1.38 3.69 18.20
C SER A 190 -1.05 3.31 16.76
N THR A 191 0.17 2.85 16.54
CA THR A 191 0.64 2.34 15.24
C THR A 191 0.42 0.84 15.06
N LEU A 192 -0.36 0.19 15.95
CA LEU A 192 -0.54 -1.27 15.95
C LEU A 192 -1.11 -1.76 14.62
N TRP A 193 -2.25 -1.21 14.21
CA TRP A 193 -2.96 -1.64 13.00
C TRP A 193 -2.26 -1.21 11.72
N ASP A 194 -1.53 -0.09 11.73
CA ASP A 194 -0.64 0.25 10.61
C ASP A 194 0.47 -0.78 10.41
N ARG A 195 0.99 -1.41 11.48
CA ARG A 195 1.95 -2.51 11.35
C ARG A 195 1.27 -3.77 10.82
N VAL A 196 0.13 -4.14 11.40
CA VAL A 196 -0.63 -5.35 11.00
C VAL A 196 -1.02 -5.29 9.53
N PHE A 197 -1.58 -4.16 9.07
CA PHE A 197 -2.06 -3.97 7.71
C PHE A 197 -1.04 -3.30 6.78
N ARG A 198 0.21 -3.14 7.24
CA ARG A 198 1.37 -2.64 6.48
C ARG A 198 1.15 -1.26 5.84
N THR A 199 0.54 -0.34 6.58
CA THR A 199 0.32 1.06 6.20
C THR A 199 1.22 2.04 6.98
N MET A 200 2.28 1.56 7.65
CA MET A 200 3.29 2.41 8.31
C MET A 200 4.21 3.13 7.31
N PHE A 201 4.68 4.32 7.68
CA PHE A 201 5.82 4.96 7.00
C PHE A 201 7.12 4.17 7.22
N SER A 202 7.84 3.88 6.13
CA SER A 202 9.16 3.23 6.16
C SER A 202 10.14 4.15 6.90
N GLY A 203 10.53 3.76 8.13
CA GLY A 203 11.37 4.57 9.04
C GLY A 203 10.82 4.77 10.45
N CYS A 204 9.60 4.32 10.76
CA CYS A 204 8.99 4.40 12.10
C CYS A 204 8.83 3.03 12.81
N VAL A 205 9.52 1.98 12.32
CA VAL A 205 9.49 0.65 12.96
C VAL A 205 10.36 0.68 14.22
N ALA A 206 9.76 1.04 15.36
CA ALA A 206 10.28 0.59 16.64
C ALA A 206 10.05 -0.92 16.73
N LEU A 207 11.14 -1.69 16.62
CA LEU A 207 11.17 -3.11 16.92
C LEU A 207 10.75 -3.31 18.39
N LEU A 208 9.65 -4.03 18.61
CA LEU A 208 9.49 -4.82 19.82
C LEU A 208 9.77 -6.27 19.42
N LEU A 209 10.94 -6.73 19.85
CA LEU A 209 11.53 -8.04 19.60
C LEU A 209 10.67 -9.13 20.24
N VAL A 210 10.22 -10.08 19.43
CA VAL A 210 10.24 -11.50 19.80
C VAL A 210 10.76 -12.24 18.57
N GLN A 211 12.05 -12.60 18.61
CA GLN A 211 12.61 -13.57 17.68
C GLN A 211 12.37 -14.97 18.22
N PRO A 212 12.19 -15.95 17.31
CA PRO A 212 13.13 -17.05 17.33
C PRO A 212 13.86 -17.14 15.99
N VAL A 213 15.18 -17.14 16.14
CA VAL A 213 16.20 -17.90 15.40
C VAL A 213 15.60 -18.85 14.37
N PHE A 214 15.87 -18.61 13.09
CA PHE A 214 16.41 -19.57 12.12
C PHE A 214 16.46 -18.88 10.75
N ALA A 215 17.67 -18.65 10.26
CA ALA A 215 18.10 -18.87 8.87
C ALA A 215 19.33 -18.01 8.58
N HIS A 216 20.42 -18.70 8.27
CA HIS A 216 21.54 -18.17 7.52
C HIS A 216 21.06 -17.29 6.37
N GLN A 217 21.51 -16.04 6.32
CA GLN A 217 21.36 -15.21 5.13
C GLN A 217 22.73 -14.68 4.75
N SER A 218 23.27 -15.25 3.67
CA SER A 218 24.42 -14.73 2.95
C SER A 218 24.12 -13.32 2.46
N ALA A 219 25.17 -12.51 2.38
CA ALA A 219 25.14 -11.13 1.96
C ALA A 219 24.64 -11.00 0.52
N GLU A 220 23.41 -10.52 0.32
CA GLU A 220 22.99 -10.05 -1.00
C GLU A 220 21.84 -9.04 -0.94
N SER A 221 22.20 -7.76 -1.16
CA SER A 221 21.46 -6.77 -1.94
C SER A 221 20.22 -6.07 -1.33
N ASP A 222 20.11 -4.75 -1.57
CA ASP A 222 18.99 -3.85 -1.21
C ASP A 222 17.61 -4.20 -1.83
N TYR A 223 17.42 -5.43 -2.29
CA TYR A 223 16.17 -5.88 -2.90
C TYR A 223 15.09 -6.13 -1.85
N LYS A 224 13.98 -5.39 -1.99
CA LYS A 224 12.77 -5.57 -1.19
C LYS A 224 11.83 -6.56 -1.88
N LEU A 225 11.37 -7.57 -1.16
CA LEU A 225 10.34 -8.48 -1.65
C LEU A 225 9.01 -7.73 -1.88
N VAL A 226 8.46 -7.81 -3.09
CA VAL A 226 7.22 -7.16 -3.53
C VAL A 226 6.04 -8.12 -3.46
N LYS A 227 6.18 -9.31 -4.03
CA LYS A 227 5.11 -10.32 -4.14
C LYS A 227 5.73 -11.71 -4.20
N ARG A 228 5.11 -12.69 -3.53
CA ARG A 228 5.58 -14.08 -3.52
C ARG A 228 4.41 -15.04 -3.52
N ASN A 229 4.53 -16.13 -4.26
CA ASN A 229 3.71 -17.33 -4.08
C ASN A 229 4.63 -18.55 -3.88
N LYS A 230 4.10 -19.77 -3.94
CA LYS A 230 4.89 -21.00 -3.79
C LYS A 230 5.93 -21.20 -4.90
N SER A 231 5.79 -20.52 -6.04
CA SER A 231 6.53 -20.79 -7.27
C SER A 231 7.49 -19.68 -7.68
N ILE A 232 7.17 -18.41 -7.36
CA ILE A 232 7.91 -17.23 -7.81
C ILE A 232 7.99 -16.19 -6.68
N SER A 233 9.15 -15.55 -6.58
CA SER A 233 9.38 -14.38 -5.74
C SER A 233 9.74 -13.18 -6.61
N LEU A 234 9.01 -12.07 -6.46
CA LEU A 234 9.26 -10.80 -7.12
C LEU A 234 9.82 -9.81 -6.10
N TYR A 235 10.95 -9.20 -6.43
CA TYR A 235 11.67 -8.21 -5.66
C TYR A 235 11.83 -6.92 -6.47
N GLU A 236 12.13 -5.83 -5.78
CA GLU A 236 12.50 -4.57 -6.41
C GLU A 236 13.61 -3.90 -5.60
N ARG A 237 14.47 -3.12 -6.27
CA ARG A 237 15.37 -2.18 -5.62
C ARG A 237 15.38 -0.85 -6.36
N TRP A 238 15.81 0.19 -5.65
CA TRP A 238 16.08 1.50 -6.23
C TRP A 238 17.56 1.59 -6.52
N LEU A 239 17.92 1.77 -7.79
CA LEU A 239 19.29 2.06 -8.16
C LEU A 239 19.62 3.50 -7.77
N PRO A 240 20.82 3.76 -7.23
CA PRO A 240 21.29 5.12 -6.99
C PRO A 240 21.31 5.86 -8.33
N ALA A 241 20.80 7.09 -8.33
CA ALA A 241 20.85 7.97 -9.48
C ALA A 241 22.02 8.94 -9.32
N GLY A 242 22.66 9.31 -10.43
CA GLY A 242 23.67 10.37 -10.44
C GLY A 242 23.08 11.71 -9.96
N GLU A 243 23.94 12.66 -9.60
CA GLU A 243 23.51 14.04 -9.30
C GLU A 243 22.71 14.58 -10.50
N ASN A 244 21.39 14.75 -10.34
CA ASN A 244 20.38 15.15 -11.36
C ASN A 244 19.66 14.05 -12.14
N GLU A 245 19.81 12.77 -11.79
CA GLU A 245 19.03 11.69 -12.41
C GLU A 245 17.87 11.21 -11.51
N GLU A 246 16.76 10.78 -12.12
CA GLU A 246 15.71 10.09 -11.37
C GLU A 246 16.19 8.70 -10.95
N ARG A 247 15.91 8.32 -9.69
CA ARG A 247 16.12 6.92 -9.24
C ARG A 247 15.35 5.97 -10.13
N VAL A 248 16.09 5.06 -10.76
CA VAL A 248 15.54 4.01 -11.61
C VAL A 248 15.21 2.79 -10.77
N ARG A 249 14.05 2.18 -11.03
CA ARG A 249 13.64 0.94 -10.37
C ARG A 249 14.16 -0.25 -11.16
N GLU A 250 14.80 -1.17 -10.46
CA GLU A 250 15.08 -2.51 -10.98
C GLU A 250 14.08 -3.49 -10.37
N ILE A 251 13.46 -4.31 -11.21
CA ILE A 251 12.58 -5.41 -10.80
C ILE A 251 13.33 -6.71 -10.98
N LYS A 252 13.26 -7.60 -9.99
CA LYS A 252 13.88 -8.93 -10.01
C LYS A 252 12.84 -10.01 -9.77
N ALA A 253 12.72 -11.00 -10.63
CA ALA A 253 11.91 -12.19 -10.41
C ALA A 253 12.81 -13.42 -10.27
N VAL A 254 12.55 -14.24 -9.25
CA VAL A 254 13.32 -15.46 -8.96
C VAL A 254 12.38 -16.65 -8.86
N PHE A 255 12.66 -17.71 -9.61
CA PHE A 255 11.90 -18.95 -9.59
C PHE A 255 12.73 -20.14 -10.07
N THR A 256 12.32 -21.35 -9.70
CA THR A 256 13.01 -22.59 -10.10
C THR A 256 12.19 -23.35 -11.13
N VAL A 257 12.88 -23.91 -12.12
CA VAL A 257 12.33 -24.79 -13.16
C VAL A 257 13.16 -26.04 -13.40
N LYS A 258 12.54 -27.15 -13.78
CA LYS A 258 13.21 -28.35 -14.30
C LYS A 258 13.33 -28.26 -15.83
N SER A 259 14.22 -27.38 -16.30
CA SER A 259 14.42 -27.07 -17.73
C SER A 259 15.88 -26.75 -18.01
N ASP A 260 16.24 -26.54 -19.27
CA ASP A 260 17.56 -26.09 -19.74
C ASP A 260 17.51 -24.67 -20.33
N VAL A 261 18.69 -24.07 -20.54
CA VAL A 261 18.90 -22.73 -21.13
C VAL A 261 18.35 -22.64 -22.55
N GLN A 262 18.41 -23.73 -23.33
CA GLN A 262 17.92 -23.73 -24.71
C GLN A 262 16.39 -23.68 -24.76
N ALA A 263 15.70 -24.31 -23.83
CA ALA A 263 14.25 -24.23 -23.69
C ALA A 263 13.79 -22.81 -23.33
N VAL A 264 14.55 -22.10 -22.47
CA VAL A 264 14.33 -20.68 -22.19
C VAL A 264 14.50 -19.84 -23.46
N ALA A 265 15.60 -20.04 -24.20
CA ALA A 265 15.85 -19.32 -25.46
C ALA A 265 14.77 -19.61 -26.52
N ARG A 266 14.33 -20.87 -26.65
CA ARG A 266 13.22 -21.27 -27.54
C ARG A 266 11.92 -20.58 -27.16
N LEU A 267 11.59 -20.49 -25.87
CA LEU A 267 10.37 -19.81 -25.42
C LEU A 267 10.41 -18.29 -25.65
N LEU A 268 11.59 -17.67 -25.52
CA LEU A 268 11.80 -16.24 -25.80
C LEU A 268 11.78 -15.92 -27.31
N THR A 269 12.04 -16.90 -28.18
CA THR A 269 12.04 -16.72 -29.64
C THR A 269 10.77 -17.21 -30.32
N ASP A 270 9.89 -17.92 -29.60
CA ASP A 270 8.59 -18.39 -30.07
C ASP A 270 7.57 -17.24 -30.08
N GLN A 271 7.23 -16.74 -31.28
CA GLN A 271 6.29 -15.64 -31.46
C GLN A 271 4.86 -15.96 -30.99
N GLN A 272 4.42 -17.21 -31.11
CA GLN A 272 3.07 -17.60 -30.71
C GLN A 272 2.97 -17.69 -29.19
N GLN A 273 3.98 -18.28 -28.55
CA GLN A 273 4.02 -18.34 -27.10
C GLN A 273 4.33 -16.97 -26.47
N GLY A 274 5.05 -16.09 -27.18
CA GLY A 274 5.37 -14.73 -26.76
C GLY A 274 4.15 -13.92 -26.30
N VAL A 275 3.04 -13.99 -27.04
CA VAL A 275 1.78 -13.31 -26.67
C VAL A 275 1.01 -14.03 -25.56
N VAL A 276 1.31 -15.31 -25.30
CA VAL A 276 0.66 -16.11 -24.24
C VAL A 276 1.35 -15.84 -22.91
N TRP A 277 2.68 -15.92 -22.85
CA TRP A 277 3.41 -15.78 -21.60
C TRP A 277 3.62 -14.33 -21.18
N ASN A 278 3.77 -13.41 -22.14
CA ASN A 278 3.90 -12.00 -21.84
C ASN A 278 2.52 -11.35 -21.71
N VAL A 279 2.03 -11.29 -20.48
CA VAL A 279 0.69 -10.79 -20.17
C VAL A 279 0.55 -9.34 -20.67
N ARG A 280 -0.58 -9.05 -21.31
CA ARG A 280 -0.88 -7.79 -22.03
C ARG A 280 -0.05 -7.53 -23.30
N ALA A 281 0.82 -8.44 -23.75
CA ALA A 281 1.42 -8.32 -25.08
C ALA A 281 0.36 -8.67 -26.15
N ARG A 282 -0.01 -7.67 -26.96
CA ARG A 282 -0.90 -7.86 -28.12
C ARG A 282 -0.13 -8.29 -29.36
N ILE A 283 1.11 -7.84 -29.48
CA ILE A 283 2.02 -8.19 -30.58
C ILE A 283 3.34 -8.65 -29.97
N TYR A 284 3.85 -9.78 -30.47
CA TYR A 284 5.18 -10.30 -30.18
C TYR A 284 5.81 -10.73 -31.49
N ARG A 285 6.87 -10.04 -31.92
CA ARG A 285 7.60 -10.34 -33.16
C ARG A 285 9.06 -10.56 -32.85
N VAL A 286 9.63 -11.60 -33.45
CA VAL A 286 11.04 -11.95 -33.30
C VAL A 286 11.69 -11.87 -34.67
N LEU A 287 12.74 -11.07 -34.77
CA LEU A 287 13.61 -11.00 -35.94
C LEU A 287 14.89 -11.73 -35.58
N PRO A 288 15.12 -12.93 -36.13
CA PRO A 288 16.41 -13.59 -35.96
C PRO A 288 17.50 -12.77 -36.65
N MET A 289 18.64 -12.62 -36.01
CA MET A 289 19.83 -12.08 -36.65
C MET A 289 20.65 -13.27 -37.16
N VAL A 290 20.78 -13.37 -38.48
CA VAL A 290 21.41 -14.49 -39.19
C VAL A 290 22.75 -14.84 -38.53
N GLU A 291 22.93 -16.11 -38.16
CA GLU A 291 24.15 -16.71 -37.56
C GLU A 291 24.56 -16.27 -36.13
N SER A 292 23.82 -15.38 -35.50
CA SER A 292 24.19 -14.85 -34.17
C SER A 292 23.40 -15.50 -33.03
N ARG A 293 24.01 -15.57 -31.83
CA ARG A 293 23.30 -15.84 -30.55
C ARG A 293 22.46 -14.63 -30.11
N GLU A 294 21.96 -13.86 -31.07
CA GLU A 294 21.27 -12.60 -30.89
C GLU A 294 19.97 -12.57 -31.70
N TRP A 295 18.99 -11.85 -31.20
CA TRP A 295 17.75 -11.60 -31.92
C TRP A 295 17.11 -10.30 -31.43
N VAL A 296 16.27 -9.71 -32.27
CA VAL A 296 15.48 -8.54 -31.89
C VAL A 296 14.04 -8.96 -31.63
N THR A 297 13.51 -8.61 -30.47
CA THR A 297 12.10 -8.80 -30.15
C THR A 297 11.38 -7.45 -30.12
N TYR A 298 10.30 -7.34 -30.88
CA TYR A 298 9.35 -6.24 -30.80
C TYR A 298 8.08 -6.66 -30.06
N LEU A 299 7.69 -5.83 -29.09
CA LEU A 299 6.50 -6.04 -28.28
C LEU A 299 5.60 -4.82 -28.33
N LYS A 300 4.29 -5.02 -28.50
CA LYS A 300 3.27 -3.98 -28.32
C LYS A 300 2.29 -4.41 -27.24
N TYR A 301 2.11 -3.57 -26.23
CA TYR A 301 1.28 -3.83 -25.06
C TYR A 301 -0.07 -3.11 -25.13
N ASN A 302 -1.11 -3.73 -24.56
CA ASN A 302 -2.40 -3.11 -24.26
C ASN A 302 -2.60 -2.95 -22.75
N ILE A 303 -1.74 -2.16 -22.12
CA ILE A 303 -1.78 -1.94 -20.67
C ILE A 303 -3.04 -1.10 -20.33
N PRO A 304 -3.77 -1.44 -19.26
CA PRO A 304 -4.93 -0.65 -18.82
C PRO A 304 -4.62 0.82 -18.55
N TRP A 305 -5.65 1.67 -18.59
CA TRP A 305 -5.58 3.07 -18.16
C TRP A 305 -4.88 3.19 -16.78
N PRO A 306 -4.00 4.19 -16.56
CA PRO A 306 -3.75 5.39 -17.38
C PRO A 306 -2.71 5.21 -18.49
N PHE A 307 -2.22 4.00 -18.73
CA PHE A 307 -1.31 3.75 -19.85
C PHE A 307 -2.10 3.80 -21.17
N GLY A 308 -1.54 4.45 -22.18
CA GLY A 308 -1.95 4.25 -23.57
C GLY A 308 -1.26 3.01 -24.15
N ASP A 309 -1.48 2.74 -25.44
CA ASP A 309 -0.68 1.74 -26.15
C ASP A 309 0.82 2.05 -26.01
N GLN A 310 1.60 1.05 -25.62
CA GLN A 310 3.04 1.16 -25.49
C GLN A 310 3.72 0.07 -26.31
N ASP A 311 4.90 0.37 -26.87
CA ASP A 311 5.72 -0.63 -27.52
C ASP A 311 7.18 -0.58 -27.04
N CYS A 312 7.92 -1.67 -27.26
CA CYS A 312 9.35 -1.71 -27.04
C CYS A 312 10.02 -2.62 -28.08
N CYS A 313 11.29 -2.34 -28.34
CA CYS A 313 12.13 -3.10 -29.24
C CYS A 313 13.42 -3.43 -28.49
N LEU A 314 13.71 -4.71 -28.31
CA LEU A 314 14.77 -5.21 -27.45
C LEU A 314 15.73 -6.10 -28.25
N LEU A 315 17.03 -5.83 -28.18
CA LEU A 315 18.09 -6.72 -28.65
C LEU A 315 18.43 -7.70 -27.54
N PHE A 316 18.40 -8.99 -27.83
CA PHE A 316 18.75 -10.06 -26.91
C PHE A 316 20.10 -10.67 -27.30
N HIS A 317 20.87 -11.12 -26.32
CA HIS A 317 22.13 -11.84 -26.50
C HIS A 317 22.19 -13.05 -25.57
N LEU A 318 22.41 -14.25 -26.11
CA LEU A 318 22.55 -15.51 -25.38
C LEU A 318 24.02 -15.87 -25.12
N LYS A 319 24.38 -16.02 -23.83
CA LYS A 319 25.65 -16.55 -23.32
C LYS A 319 25.39 -17.86 -22.58
N ALA A 320 25.27 -18.97 -23.31
CA ALA A 320 25.17 -20.30 -22.70
C ALA A 320 26.53 -20.77 -22.17
N HIS A 321 26.55 -21.45 -21.02
CA HIS A 321 27.76 -22.08 -20.49
C HIS A 321 28.13 -23.30 -21.36
N PRO A 322 29.39 -23.45 -21.80
CA PRO A 322 29.78 -24.46 -22.77
C PRO A 322 29.61 -25.92 -22.28
N TYR A 323 29.61 -26.14 -20.97
CA TYR A 323 29.57 -27.47 -20.35
C TYR A 323 28.41 -27.71 -19.39
N ASN A 324 27.50 -26.75 -19.25
CA ASN A 324 26.34 -26.89 -18.37
C ASN A 324 25.11 -26.30 -19.05
N GLU A 325 24.22 -27.18 -19.50
CA GLU A 325 22.99 -26.80 -20.21
C GLU A 325 21.98 -26.05 -19.34
N ARG A 326 22.16 -26.06 -18.01
CA ARG A 326 21.33 -25.36 -17.01
C ARG A 326 21.99 -24.10 -16.45
N SER A 327 23.16 -23.72 -16.96
CA SER A 327 23.84 -22.48 -16.56
C SER A 327 24.06 -21.57 -17.76
N GLY A 328 23.72 -20.30 -17.64
CA GLY A 328 23.89 -19.33 -18.71
C GLY A 328 23.20 -18.01 -18.45
N GLU A 329 23.38 -17.07 -19.37
CA GLU A 329 22.78 -15.75 -19.29
C GLU A 329 22.14 -15.36 -20.63
N ILE A 330 20.94 -14.76 -20.59
CA ILE A 330 20.34 -14.07 -21.73
C ILE A 330 20.16 -12.61 -21.32
N SER A 331 20.99 -11.71 -21.84
CA SER A 331 20.88 -10.27 -21.61
C SER A 331 20.01 -9.61 -22.69
N PHE A 332 19.36 -8.50 -22.36
CA PHE A 332 18.61 -7.70 -23.33
C PHE A 332 18.66 -6.21 -23.05
N GLU A 333 18.56 -5.41 -24.10
CA GLU A 333 18.54 -3.94 -24.01
C GLU A 333 17.71 -3.29 -25.13
N SER A 334 17.31 -2.05 -24.92
CA SER A 334 16.53 -1.27 -25.89
C SER A 334 17.33 -1.03 -27.15
N THR A 335 16.74 -1.32 -28.30
CA THR A 335 17.37 -1.10 -29.61
C THR A 335 16.41 -0.42 -30.56
N LEU A 336 16.94 0.16 -31.64
CA LEU A 336 16.17 0.71 -32.75
C LEU A 336 16.16 -0.31 -33.89
N SER A 337 15.02 -0.43 -34.58
CA SER A 337 14.90 -1.30 -35.75
C SER A 337 14.11 -0.60 -36.85
N ASN A 338 14.66 -0.56 -38.06
CA ASN A 338 13.98 -0.01 -39.23
C ASN A 338 12.70 -0.80 -39.58
N ARG A 339 12.57 -2.05 -39.14
CA ARG A 339 11.34 -2.85 -39.31
C ARG A 339 10.23 -2.47 -38.32
N PHE A 340 10.56 -1.81 -37.22
CA PHE A 340 9.63 -1.39 -36.17
C PHE A 340 9.86 0.09 -35.80
N PRO A 341 9.59 1.01 -36.75
CA PRO A 341 9.82 2.44 -36.54
C PRO A 341 8.95 2.98 -35.39
N VAL A 342 9.39 4.08 -34.78
CA VAL A 342 8.61 4.80 -33.77
C VAL A 342 7.46 5.51 -34.48
N THR A 343 6.25 5.40 -33.94
CA THR A 343 5.03 6.04 -34.49
C THR A 343 4.35 6.89 -33.42
N ASP A 344 3.75 8.02 -33.80
CA ASP A 344 3.13 8.96 -32.85
C ASP A 344 1.94 8.38 -32.07
N ASN A 345 1.30 7.33 -32.58
CA ASN A 345 0.12 6.71 -31.98
C ASN A 345 0.42 5.75 -30.81
N VAL A 346 1.70 5.52 -30.49
CA VAL A 346 2.15 4.55 -29.46
C VAL A 346 3.32 5.14 -28.68
N THR A 347 3.31 5.00 -27.35
CA THR A 347 4.45 5.46 -26.54
C THR A 347 5.56 4.41 -26.53
N ARG A 348 6.69 4.69 -27.19
CA ARG A 348 7.89 3.84 -27.17
C ARG A 348 8.56 3.86 -25.80
N ILE A 349 8.69 2.68 -25.21
CA ILE A 349 9.48 2.44 -24.01
C ILE A 349 10.96 2.39 -24.42
N THR A 350 11.80 3.14 -23.72
CA THR A 350 13.24 3.24 -23.96
C THR A 350 14.04 3.01 -22.68
N GLY A 351 15.36 2.88 -22.79
CA GLY A 351 16.26 2.63 -21.65
C GLY A 351 15.99 1.33 -20.90
N THR A 352 15.19 0.45 -21.48
CA THR A 352 14.99 -0.91 -20.97
C THR A 352 16.27 -1.70 -21.13
N HIS A 353 16.75 -2.31 -20.06
CA HIS A 353 17.82 -3.30 -20.09
C HIS A 353 17.62 -4.30 -18.94
N GLY A 354 18.18 -5.48 -19.08
CA GLY A 354 17.99 -6.54 -18.11
C GLY A 354 18.66 -7.84 -18.53
N ARG A 355 18.44 -8.89 -17.74
CA ARG A 355 18.97 -10.21 -18.02
C ARG A 355 18.15 -11.32 -17.40
N TRP A 356 18.26 -12.51 -17.98
CA TRP A 356 17.84 -13.78 -17.42
C TRP A 356 19.12 -14.52 -17.03
N LEU A 357 19.36 -14.68 -15.74
CA LEU A 357 20.46 -15.49 -15.22
C LEU A 357 19.91 -16.87 -14.86
N MET A 358 20.54 -17.91 -15.40
CA MET A 358 20.21 -19.31 -15.16
C MET A 358 21.35 -19.96 -14.39
N GLU A 359 21.02 -20.56 -13.25
CA GLU A 359 21.98 -21.21 -12.35
C GLU A 359 21.51 -22.63 -12.04
N ASP A 360 22.37 -23.60 -12.29
CA ASP A 360 22.10 -25.00 -12.00
C ASP A 360 22.06 -25.26 -10.49
N LEU A 361 20.97 -25.89 -10.03
CA LEU A 361 20.76 -26.31 -8.64
C LEU A 361 20.87 -27.84 -8.49
N GLY A 362 21.43 -28.54 -9.48
CA GLY A 362 21.56 -30.00 -9.49
C GLY A 362 20.20 -30.69 -9.60
N ASP A 363 19.89 -31.56 -8.65
CA ASP A 363 18.64 -32.34 -8.62
C ASP A 363 17.38 -31.47 -8.50
N ASN A 364 17.53 -30.25 -8.00
CA ASN A 364 16.44 -29.29 -7.83
C ASN A 364 16.10 -28.51 -9.11
N GLY A 365 16.80 -28.79 -10.23
CA GLY A 365 16.59 -28.10 -11.50
C GLY A 365 17.48 -26.86 -11.64
N MET A 366 16.94 -25.79 -12.22
CA MET A 366 17.64 -24.55 -12.54
C MET A 366 16.90 -23.36 -11.91
N GLN A 367 17.63 -22.49 -11.21
CA GLN A 367 17.09 -21.20 -10.78
C GLN A 367 17.18 -20.21 -11.94
N ILE A 368 16.09 -19.49 -12.17
CA ILE A 368 16.04 -18.35 -13.09
C ILE A 368 15.88 -17.08 -12.27
N THR A 369 16.84 -16.17 -12.43
CA THR A 369 16.81 -14.81 -11.91
C THR A 369 16.68 -13.83 -13.07
N TYR A 370 15.47 -13.29 -13.25
CA TYR A 370 15.19 -12.24 -14.22
C TYR A 370 15.36 -10.88 -13.58
N THR A 371 16.11 -9.95 -14.20
CA THR A 371 16.16 -8.54 -13.81
C THR A 371 15.78 -7.64 -14.97
N ILE A 372 15.08 -6.54 -14.69
CA ILE A 372 14.75 -5.51 -15.67
C ILE A 372 14.73 -4.12 -15.04
N THR A 373 15.29 -3.19 -15.78
CA THR A 373 15.26 -1.75 -15.56
C THR A 373 14.64 -1.08 -16.79
N THR A 374 13.95 0.05 -16.66
CA THR A 374 13.30 0.75 -17.79
C THR A 374 13.13 2.22 -17.47
N ASN A 375 13.30 3.10 -18.48
CA ASN A 375 13.02 4.52 -18.30
C ASN A 375 11.53 4.76 -18.14
N ARG A 376 11.18 5.54 -17.12
CA ARG A 376 9.79 5.80 -16.76
C ARG A 376 9.21 6.96 -17.57
N SER A 377 7.92 6.88 -17.90
CA SER A 377 7.14 8.05 -18.29
C SER A 377 6.86 8.95 -17.08
N ALA A 378 7.42 10.16 -17.07
CA ALA A 378 7.22 11.13 -15.99
C ALA A 378 5.75 11.56 -15.79
N ARG A 379 4.90 11.35 -16.80
CA ARG A 379 3.48 11.79 -16.83
C ARG A 379 2.55 10.95 -15.94
N ILE A 380 2.87 9.68 -15.69
CA ILE A 380 1.99 8.77 -14.91
C ILE A 380 2.57 8.60 -13.50
N PRO A 381 1.85 9.00 -12.43
CA PRO A 381 2.33 8.85 -11.06
C PRO A 381 2.65 7.40 -10.68
N ARG A 382 3.73 7.20 -9.91
CA ARG A 382 4.24 5.85 -9.54
C ARG A 382 3.20 4.99 -8.82
N TRP A 383 2.40 5.57 -7.94
CA TRP A 383 1.37 4.83 -7.21
C TRP A 383 0.26 4.27 -8.12
N VAL A 384 0.09 4.83 -9.33
CA VAL A 384 -0.81 4.27 -10.36
C VAL A 384 -0.08 3.24 -11.21
N SER A 385 1.12 3.56 -11.68
CA SER A 385 1.88 2.66 -12.57
C SER A 385 2.38 1.39 -11.87
N ASP A 386 2.76 1.49 -10.60
CA ASP A 386 3.52 0.46 -9.91
C ASP A 386 2.69 -0.80 -9.61
N PRO A 387 1.44 -0.72 -9.11
CA PRO A 387 0.60 -1.90 -8.95
C PRO A 387 0.35 -2.61 -10.28
N ILE A 388 0.14 -1.85 -11.37
CA ILE A 388 -0.10 -2.39 -12.72
C ILE A 388 1.15 -3.11 -13.23
N VAL A 389 2.31 -2.46 -13.18
CA VAL A 389 3.59 -3.04 -13.61
C VAL A 389 3.96 -4.27 -12.77
N ARG A 390 3.80 -4.21 -11.44
CA ARG A 390 4.10 -5.34 -10.54
C ARG A 390 3.19 -6.53 -10.77
N ASN A 391 1.89 -6.30 -10.94
CA ASN A 391 0.95 -7.38 -11.22
C ASN A 391 1.20 -7.98 -12.60
N ASN A 392 1.40 -7.15 -13.62
CA ASN A 392 1.72 -7.62 -14.98
C ASN A 392 3.01 -8.46 -14.96
N MET A 393 4.07 -7.98 -14.32
CA MET A 393 5.34 -8.71 -14.23
C MET A 393 5.19 -10.04 -13.47
N PHE A 394 4.46 -10.03 -12.35
CA PHE A 394 4.25 -11.23 -11.56
C PHE A 394 3.46 -12.30 -12.35
N GLU A 395 2.43 -11.90 -13.08
CA GLU A 395 1.64 -12.79 -13.93
C GLU A 395 2.46 -13.28 -15.13
N THR A 396 3.18 -12.40 -15.83
CA THR A 396 4.09 -12.75 -16.93
C THR A 396 5.11 -13.80 -16.50
N MET A 397 5.80 -13.61 -15.37
CA MET A 397 6.77 -14.59 -14.88
C MET A 397 6.11 -15.90 -14.43
N SER A 398 4.91 -15.83 -13.87
CA SER A 398 4.14 -17.01 -13.46
C SER A 398 3.76 -17.88 -14.66
N THR A 399 3.28 -17.24 -15.72
CA THR A 399 2.91 -17.93 -16.97
C THR A 399 4.15 -18.48 -17.68
N PHE A 400 5.24 -17.70 -17.76
CA PHE A 400 6.50 -18.14 -18.35
C PHE A 400 7.04 -19.41 -17.66
N ARG A 401 7.12 -19.39 -16.32
CA ARG A 401 7.50 -20.57 -15.52
C ARG A 401 6.59 -21.76 -15.80
N SER A 402 5.27 -21.54 -15.83
CA SER A 402 4.32 -22.64 -16.05
C SER A 402 4.45 -23.28 -17.43
N ILE A 403 4.89 -22.56 -18.46
CA ILE A 403 5.09 -23.12 -19.79
C ILE A 403 6.39 -23.93 -19.84
N LEU A 404 7.44 -23.47 -19.17
CA LEU A 404 8.70 -24.22 -19.08
C LEU A 404 8.57 -25.55 -18.32
N GLU A 405 7.67 -25.62 -17.33
CA GLU A 405 7.43 -26.84 -16.54
C GLU A 405 6.47 -27.85 -17.20
N LYS A 406 5.72 -27.42 -18.24
CA LYS A 406 4.74 -28.27 -18.94
C LYS A 406 5.33 -28.97 -20.17
N ARG A 407 6.56 -28.61 -20.55
CA ARG A 407 7.33 -29.22 -21.63
C ARG A 407 8.34 -30.17 -21.02
#